data_AF-A0A076LJG1-F1
#
_entry.id   AF-A0A076LJG1-F1
#
_cell.length_a   1.000
_cell.length_b   1.000
_cell.length_c   1.000
_cell.angle_alpha   90.00
_cell.angle_beta   90.00
_cell.angle_gamma   90.00
#
_symmetry.space_group_name_H-M   'P 1'
#
loop_
_entity.id
_entity.type
_entity.pdbx_description
1 polymer ?
#
loop_
_entity_poly.entity_id
_entity_poly.type
_entity_poly.pdbx_seq_one_letter_code
_entity_poly.pdbx_strand_id
1 'polypeptide(L)'
;MDATISQRFGKPAEINGTSVIVVPSSLSAILGPVEASVLTLIVFSPGYRPRRGDDVRWNQKAYTVSKFHQQNGKWVIQLEIG
;
A
#
# COMPACT_ATOMS: atom_id res chain seq x y z
N MET A 1 -16.75 5.38 -7.72
CA MET A 1 -15.81 6.50 -7.99
C MET A 1 -14.39 5.95 -7.90
N ASP A 2 -14.07 4.91 -8.69
CA ASP A 2 -12.99 3.96 -8.35
C ASP A 2 -12.00 3.68 -9.49
N ALA A 3 -12.40 3.89 -10.75
CA ALA A 3 -11.53 3.59 -11.91
C ALA A 3 -10.48 4.68 -12.15
N THR A 4 -10.73 5.93 -11.78
CA THR A 4 -9.80 7.05 -12.03
C THR A 4 -8.65 7.07 -11.03
N ILE A 5 -8.87 6.61 -9.80
CA ILE A 5 -7.87 6.64 -8.74
C ILE A 5 -6.83 5.52 -8.96
N SER A 6 -7.26 4.32 -9.35
CA SER A 6 -6.34 3.24 -9.73
C SER A 6 -5.55 3.57 -11.00
N GLN A 7 -6.17 4.24 -11.98
CA GLN A 7 -5.48 4.63 -13.22
C GLN A 7 -4.50 5.79 -13.05
N ARG A 8 -4.73 6.72 -12.11
CA ARG A 8 -3.83 7.86 -11.88
C ARG A 8 -2.80 7.65 -10.77
N PHE A 9 -3.08 6.79 -9.80
CA PHE A 9 -2.24 6.61 -8.60
C PHE A 9 -1.91 5.15 -8.27
N GLY A 10 -2.42 4.19 -9.07
CA GLY A 10 -2.04 2.79 -8.94
C GLY A 10 -0.55 2.63 -9.24
N LYS A 11 0.23 2.25 -8.23
CA LYS A 11 1.63 1.91 -8.39
C LYS A 11 1.82 0.41 -8.14
N PRO A 12 2.69 -0.26 -8.91
CA PRO A 12 3.09 -1.61 -8.57
C PRO A 12 3.84 -1.57 -7.23
N ALA A 13 3.45 -2.46 -6.32
CA ALA A 13 4.20 -2.78 -5.12
C ALA A 13 4.49 -4.27 -5.13
N GLU A 14 5.60 -4.66 -4.52
CA GLU A 14 5.91 -6.06 -4.31
C GLU A 14 5.65 -6.37 -2.85
N ILE A 15 4.72 -7.28 -2.57
CA ILE A 15 4.44 -7.75 -1.22
C ILE A 15 4.84 -9.22 -1.13
N ASN A 16 5.78 -9.54 -0.26
CA ASN A 16 6.25 -10.91 -0.04
C ASN A 16 6.66 -11.60 -1.35
N GLY A 17 7.34 -10.86 -2.25
CA GLY A 17 7.73 -11.31 -3.59
C GLY A 17 6.60 -11.36 -4.63
N THR A 18 5.36 -10.99 -4.27
CA THR A 18 4.22 -10.95 -5.19
C THR A 18 3.96 -9.53 -5.66
N SER A 19 3.99 -9.30 -6.97
CA SER A 19 3.59 -8.02 -7.56
C SER A 19 2.08 -7.79 -7.40
N VAL A 20 1.72 -6.73 -6.70
CA VAL A 20 0.34 -6.31 -6.46
C VAL A 20 0.12 -4.87 -6.90
N ILE A 21 -1.13 -4.54 -7.22
CA ILE A 21 -1.51 -3.16 -7.52
C ILE A 21 -2.05 -2.52 -6.25
N VAL A 22 -1.39 -1.44 -5.84
CA VAL A 22 -1.76 -0.68 -4.64
C VAL A 22 -1.95 0.78 -4.98
N VAL A 23 -2.82 1.43 -4.22
CA VAL A 23 -3.10 2.85 -4.32
C VAL A 23 -2.78 3.49 -2.97
N PRO A 24 -1.89 4.49 -2.90
CA PRO A 24 -1.65 5.22 -1.66
C PRO A 24 -2.92 5.97 -1.23
N SER A 25 -3.34 5.80 0.03
CA SER A 25 -4.58 6.42 0.54
C SER A 25 -4.42 7.91 0.87
N SER A 26 -3.20 8.36 1.14
CA SER A 26 -2.90 9.76 1.47
C SER A 26 -2.17 10.45 0.33
N LEU A 27 -2.64 11.64 -0.07
CA LEU A 27 -1.96 12.51 -1.03
C LEU A 27 -0.54 12.89 -0.59
N SER A 28 -0.28 12.91 0.72
CA SER A 28 1.07 13.03 1.31
C SER A 28 2.03 11.93 0.89
N ALA A 29 1.57 10.71 0.61
CA ALA A 29 2.42 9.63 0.09
C ALA A 29 2.77 9.84 -1.39
N ILE A 30 2.02 10.69 -2.10
CA ILE A 30 2.18 10.94 -3.55
C ILE A 30 3.18 12.07 -3.81
N LEU A 31 3.35 13.04 -2.90
CA LEU A 31 4.07 14.30 -3.17
C LEU A 31 5.48 14.43 -2.53
N GLY A 32 5.99 13.41 -1.84
CA GLY A 32 7.34 13.43 -1.24
C GLY A 32 7.54 14.50 -0.14
N PRO A 33 8.78 14.75 0.30
CA PRO A 33 9.52 13.87 1.20
C PRO A 33 8.79 13.82 2.55
N VAL A 34 7.87 12.88 2.69
CA VAL A 34 7.11 12.77 3.92
C VAL A 34 7.92 11.89 4.87
N GLU A 35 8.44 12.51 5.92
CA GLU A 35 8.82 11.89 7.18
C GLU A 35 7.59 11.26 7.89
N ALA A 36 6.66 10.67 7.14
CA ALA A 36 5.66 9.82 7.75
C ALA A 36 6.37 8.51 8.05
N SER A 37 6.57 8.29 9.35
CA SER A 37 6.89 6.98 9.90
C SER A 37 5.89 5.89 9.46
N VAL A 38 4.73 6.31 8.92
CA VAL A 38 3.59 5.46 8.58
C VAL A 38 3.10 5.73 7.14
N LEU A 39 3.18 4.73 6.26
CA LEU A 39 2.68 4.77 4.89
C LEU A 39 1.42 3.91 4.76
N THR A 40 0.33 4.43 4.21
CA THR A 40 -0.93 3.68 4.07
C THR A 40 -1.23 3.39 2.59
N LEU A 41 -1.38 2.11 2.26
CA LEU A 41 -1.66 1.62 0.92
C LEU A 41 -2.98 0.84 0.90
N ILE A 42 -3.77 1.01 -0.16
CA ILE A 42 -5.00 0.27 -0.43
C ILE A 42 -4.67 -0.77 -1.50
N VAL A 43 -4.87 -2.04 -1.20
CA VAL A 43 -4.61 -3.14 -2.13
C VAL A 43 -5.84 -3.43 -2.97
N PHE A 44 -5.65 -3.38 -4.30
CA PHE A 44 -6.71 -3.63 -5.28
C PHE A 44 -6.65 -5.06 -5.84
N SER A 45 -5.61 -5.83 -5.55
CA SER A 45 -5.48 -7.22 -6.01
C SER A 45 -6.46 -8.15 -5.28
N PRO A 46 -7.40 -8.82 -5.98
CA PRO A 46 -8.51 -9.57 -5.38
C PRO A 46 -8.13 -10.90 -4.70
N GLY A 47 -6.86 -11.26 -4.62
CA GLY A 47 -6.36 -12.46 -3.92
C GLY A 47 -5.41 -12.17 -2.76
N TYR A 48 -5.07 -10.91 -2.53
CA TYR A 48 -4.10 -10.55 -1.50
C TYR A 48 -4.78 -10.50 -0.12
N ARG A 49 -4.21 -11.22 0.85
CA ARG A 49 -4.61 -11.18 2.26
C ARG A 49 -3.44 -10.66 3.09
N PRO A 50 -3.54 -9.44 3.65
CA PRO A 50 -2.45 -8.89 4.44
C PRO A 50 -2.25 -9.65 5.75
N ARG A 51 -1.00 -9.76 6.17
CA ARG A 51 -0.59 -10.20 7.51
C ARG A 51 0.36 -9.18 8.11
N ARG A 52 0.35 -9.08 9.44
CA ARG A 52 1.31 -8.25 10.15
C ARG A 52 2.70 -8.88 10.01
N GLY A 53 3.69 -8.09 9.61
CA GLY A 53 5.03 -8.59 9.31
C GLY A 53 5.29 -8.90 7.84
N ASP A 54 4.31 -8.72 6.93
CA ASP A 54 4.57 -8.85 5.49
C ASP A 54 5.57 -7.79 5.03
N ASP A 55 6.59 -8.23 4.28
CA ASP A 55 7.55 -7.35 3.62
C ASP A 55 6.92 -6.72 2.38
N VAL A 56 6.93 -5.40 2.32
CA VAL A 56 6.37 -4.60 1.23
C VAL A 56 7.44 -3.71 0.65
N ARG A 57 7.80 -3.96 -0.60
CA ARG A 57 8.66 -3.10 -1.38
C ARG A 57 7.84 -2.15 -2.22
N TRP A 58 8.01 -0.86 -1.93
CA TRP A 58 7.34 0.21 -2.64
C TRP A 58 8.31 1.36 -2.90
N ASN A 59 8.36 1.86 -4.14
CA ASN A 59 9.21 2.98 -4.52
C ASN A 59 10.70 2.78 -4.14
N GLN A 60 11.23 1.57 -4.37
CA GLN A 60 12.60 1.13 -4.01
C GLN A 60 12.93 1.15 -2.51
N LYS A 61 11.93 1.30 -1.64
CA LYS A 61 12.07 1.17 -0.19
C LYS A 61 11.35 -0.08 0.30
N ALA A 62 11.96 -0.74 1.27
CA ALA A 62 11.32 -1.83 2.00
C ALA A 62 10.55 -1.27 3.19
N TYR A 63 9.39 -1.85 3.43
CA TYR A 63 8.50 -1.53 4.52
C TYR A 63 7.92 -2.81 5.09
N THR A 64 7.41 -2.75 6.31
CA THR A 64 6.73 -3.90 6.92
C THR A 64 5.27 -3.57 7.22
N VAL A 65 4.35 -4.49 6.95
CA VAL A 65 2.95 -4.33 7.34
C VAL A 65 2.83 -4.33 8.85
N SER A 66 2.46 -3.19 9.39
CA SER A 66 2.26 -2.96 10.81
C SER A 66 0.82 -3.19 11.25
N LYS A 67 -0.12 -2.61 10.48
CA LYS A 67 -1.57 -2.74 10.69
C LYS A 67 -2.27 -2.97 9.36
N PHE A 68 -3.44 -3.56 9.40
CA PHE A 68 -4.31 -3.69 8.24
C PHE A 68 -5.76 -3.73 8.66
N HIS A 69 -6.66 -3.24 7.80
CA HIS A 69 -8.11 -3.29 8.00
C HIS A 69 -8.82 -3.36 6.65
N GLN A 70 -10.11 -3.69 6.66
CA GLN A 70 -10.93 -3.63 5.45
C GLN A 70 -11.67 -2.31 5.38
N GLN A 71 -11.61 -1.66 4.21
CA GLN A 71 -12.37 -0.47 3.90
C GLN A 71 -13.10 -0.69 2.58
N ASN A 72 -14.44 -0.68 2.62
CA ASN A 72 -15.30 -0.86 1.44
C ASN A 72 -14.97 -2.14 0.63
N GLY A 73 -14.68 -3.25 1.32
CA GLY A 73 -14.31 -4.53 0.71
C GLY A 73 -12.87 -4.61 0.18
N LYS A 74 -12.07 -3.54 0.29
CA LYS A 74 -10.65 -3.50 -0.08
C LYS A 74 -9.78 -3.58 1.16
N TRP A 75 -8.61 -4.20 1.04
CA TRP A 75 -7.63 -4.26 2.12
C TRP A 75 -6.82 -2.97 2.17
N VAL A 76 -6.84 -2.31 3.31
CA VAL A 76 -5.98 -1.15 3.60
C VAL A 76 -4.88 -1.64 4.53
N ILE A 77 -3.64 -1.49 4.08
CA ILE A 77 -2.45 -1.86 4.83
C ILE A 77 -1.69 -0.60 5.25
N GLN A 78 -1.25 -0.61 6.49
CA GLN A 78 -0.43 0.41 7.10
C GLN A 78 0.98 -0.14 7.24
N LEU A 79 1.92 0.56 6.65
CA LEU A 79 3.32 0.20 6.51
C LEU A 79 4.16 1.09 7.42
N GLU A 80 5.17 0.50 8.02
CA GLU A 80 6.20 1.22 8.76
C GLU A 80 7.58 0.91 8.19
N ILE A 81 8.51 1.85 8.37
CA ILE A 81 9.92 1.65 8.02
C ILE A 81 10.51 0.77 9.12
N GLY A 82 10.98 -0.42 8.74
CA GLY A 82 11.73 -1.32 9.62
C GLY A 82 13.20 -0.91 9.76
#